data_AF-A0A8J3SU55-F1
#
_entry.id   AF-A0A8J3SU55-F1
#
_cell.length_a   1.000
_cell.length_b   1.000
_cell.length_c   1.000
_cell.angle_alpha   90.00
_cell.angle_beta   90.00
_cell.angle_gamma   90.00
#
_symmetry.space_group_name_H-M   'P 1'
#
loop_
_entity.id
_entity.type
_entity.pdbx_description
1 polymer ?
#
loop_
_entity_poly.entity_id
_entity_poly.type
_entity_poly.pdbx_seq_one_letter_code
_entity_poly.pdbx_strand_id
1 'polypeptide(L)'
;MAVENAWYDRNNPDTSRLAKAFFEEVDRATQNAYLHAVSVPSLGPLTGLNGYTRRWGEMWAEFLQGKPVMCMAACFGYVIETFVSDQRSGFAHRVPDGYTVTPQITHGGTRPDLVLAEKSGREIAWVDLTASQSVDHIFAKANWPGQISIFAEVTYPSLDSQALTLMRQNKDNKGTLNQQDFDQRMKEAAETYERLRREWLSIGEIMSLKFLRDEIGRPLADQRLDPGIRQNHIAEELRWYFNLPSAPDMKLVPSILTALGVQPASWGFTTGFPVSQRAGETWLIDNAPQLLKQG
;
A
#
# COMPACT_ATOMS: atom_id res chain seq x y z
N MET A 1 -11.38 -9.60 15.17
CA MET A 1 -11.85 -10.15 13.88
C MET A 1 -11.98 -8.98 12.94
N ALA A 2 -11.38 -9.11 11.76
CA ALA A 2 -11.37 -8.07 10.73
C ALA A 2 -12.44 -8.32 9.64
N VAL A 3 -13.43 -9.16 9.95
CA VAL A 3 -14.58 -9.44 9.08
C VAL A 3 -15.58 -8.29 9.20
N GLU A 4 -15.62 -7.46 8.18
CA GLU A 4 -16.53 -6.33 8.02
C GLU A 4 -17.69 -6.69 7.09
N ASN A 5 -18.79 -5.95 7.19
CA ASN A 5 -19.93 -6.03 6.27
C ASN A 5 -20.51 -7.44 6.08
N ALA A 6 -20.35 -8.32 7.06
CA ALA A 6 -20.83 -9.69 6.97
C ALA A 6 -22.35 -9.75 6.98
N TRP A 7 -22.91 -10.31 5.91
CA TRP A 7 -24.33 -10.59 5.79
C TRP A 7 -24.57 -12.09 5.86
N TYR A 8 -25.60 -12.49 6.61
CA TYR A 8 -25.95 -13.89 6.84
C TYR A 8 -27.43 -14.14 6.55
N ASP A 9 -27.73 -15.31 6.01
CA ASP A 9 -29.10 -15.73 5.74
C ASP A 9 -29.76 -16.26 7.02
N ARG A 10 -30.69 -15.46 7.56
CA ARG A 10 -31.45 -15.79 8.78
C ARG A 10 -32.37 -16.99 8.61
N ASN A 11 -32.74 -17.33 7.38
CA ASN A 11 -33.62 -18.47 7.10
C ASN A 11 -32.85 -19.78 7.00
N ASN A 12 -31.51 -19.72 6.94
CA ASN A 12 -30.66 -20.89 6.86
C ASN A 12 -29.50 -20.82 7.86
N PRO A 13 -29.76 -21.13 9.15
CA PRO A 13 -28.81 -20.96 10.23
C PRO A 13 -27.58 -21.87 10.12
N ASP A 14 -27.71 -23.06 9.52
CA ASP A 14 -26.59 -23.97 9.34
C ASP A 14 -25.63 -23.48 8.26
N THR A 15 -26.16 -23.02 7.12
CA THR A 15 -25.35 -22.38 6.08
C THR A 15 -24.69 -21.10 6.60
N SER A 16 -25.39 -20.29 7.39
CA SER A 16 -24.82 -19.11 8.04
C SER A 16 -23.69 -19.45 9.03
N ARG A 17 -23.82 -20.55 9.80
CA ARG A 17 -22.76 -21.01 10.70
C ARG A 17 -21.52 -21.47 9.92
N LEU A 18 -21.72 -22.20 8.83
CA LEU A 18 -20.63 -22.63 7.95
C LEU A 18 -19.92 -21.43 7.33
N ALA A 19 -20.67 -20.48 6.77
CA ALA A 19 -20.09 -19.29 6.14
C ALA A 19 -19.32 -18.44 7.14
N LYS A 20 -19.82 -18.30 8.38
CA LYS A 20 -19.09 -17.61 9.44
C LYS A 20 -17.74 -18.28 9.74
N ALA A 21 -17.72 -19.61 9.89
CA ALA A 21 -16.47 -20.34 10.10
C ALA A 21 -15.50 -20.21 8.92
N PHE A 22 -16.03 -20.17 7.69
CA PHE A 22 -15.24 -19.88 6.49
C PHE A 22 -14.65 -18.46 6.52
N PHE A 23 -15.43 -17.43 6.84
CA PHE A 23 -14.94 -16.05 6.94
C PHE A 23 -13.88 -15.89 8.04
N GLU A 24 -14.05 -16.54 9.19
CA GLU A 24 -13.06 -16.55 10.27
C GLU A 24 -11.74 -17.20 9.83
N GLU A 25 -11.81 -18.26 9.02
CA GLU A 25 -10.62 -18.92 8.47
C GLU A 25 -9.92 -18.07 7.41
N VAL A 26 -10.70 -17.36 6.57
CA VAL A 26 -10.17 -16.39 5.61
C VAL A 26 -9.54 -15.20 6.33
N ASP A 27 -10.14 -14.67 7.39
CA ASP A 27 -9.55 -13.63 8.25
C ASP A 27 -8.19 -14.09 8.78
N ARG A 28 -8.13 -15.27 9.40
CA ARG A 28 -6.88 -15.83 9.92
C ARG A 28 -5.80 -15.97 8.84
N ALA A 29 -6.15 -16.50 7.68
CA ALA A 29 -5.25 -16.62 6.53
C ALA A 29 -4.74 -15.24 6.07
N THR A 30 -5.64 -14.26 5.99
CA THR A 30 -5.35 -12.89 5.56
C THR A 30 -4.41 -12.19 6.52
N GLN A 31 -4.67 -12.26 7.83
CA GLN A 31 -3.78 -11.64 8.83
C GLN A 31 -2.39 -12.28 8.81
N ASN A 32 -2.30 -13.60 8.65
CA ASN A 32 -1.01 -14.30 8.54
C ASN A 32 -0.25 -13.91 7.25
N ALA A 33 -0.96 -13.79 6.13
CA ALA A 33 -0.39 -13.34 4.86
C ALA A 33 0.13 -11.90 4.96
N TYR A 34 -0.64 -11.00 5.58
CA TYR A 34 -0.23 -9.63 5.83
C TYR A 34 1.02 -9.56 6.72
N LEU A 35 1.00 -10.25 7.86
CA LEU A 35 2.12 -10.34 8.78
C LEU A 35 3.38 -10.83 8.06
N HIS A 36 3.27 -11.87 7.23
CA HIS A 36 4.40 -12.38 6.45
C HIS A 36 4.90 -11.36 5.42
N ALA A 37 4.02 -10.78 4.62
CA ALA A 37 4.40 -9.85 3.55
C ALA A 37 5.09 -8.60 4.10
N VAL A 38 4.68 -8.08 5.27
CA VAL A 38 5.36 -6.96 5.93
C VAL A 38 6.67 -7.39 6.61
N SER A 39 6.72 -8.60 7.16
CA SER A 39 7.92 -9.16 7.80
C SER A 39 9.00 -9.52 6.78
N VAL A 40 8.64 -10.00 5.60
CA VAL A 40 9.53 -10.50 4.55
C VAL A 40 9.11 -9.86 3.22
N PRO A 41 9.37 -8.55 3.02
CA PRO A 41 8.84 -7.81 1.87
C PRO A 41 9.43 -8.25 0.52
N SER A 42 10.56 -8.95 0.53
CA SER A 42 11.10 -9.59 -0.68
C SER A 42 10.27 -10.81 -1.12
N LEU A 43 9.40 -11.34 -0.26
CA LEU A 43 8.63 -12.59 -0.39
C LEU A 43 9.47 -13.87 -0.47
N GLY A 44 10.80 -13.78 -0.56
CA GLY A 44 11.69 -14.94 -0.60
C GLY A 44 11.31 -15.95 -1.71
N PRO A 45 11.13 -17.23 -1.40
CA PRO A 45 10.70 -18.22 -2.39
C PRO A 45 9.33 -17.93 -3.02
N LEU A 46 8.47 -17.15 -2.36
CA LEU A 46 7.12 -16.85 -2.81
C LEU A 46 7.05 -15.75 -3.86
N THR A 47 8.13 -15.01 -4.12
CA THR A 47 8.16 -13.99 -5.20
C THR A 47 7.79 -14.59 -6.55
N GLY A 48 8.14 -15.85 -6.80
CA GLY A 48 7.86 -16.54 -8.07
C GLY A 48 6.50 -17.22 -8.18
N LEU A 49 5.63 -17.10 -7.17
CA LEU A 49 4.39 -17.88 -7.07
C LEU A 49 3.42 -17.65 -8.24
N ASN A 50 3.21 -16.38 -8.61
CA ASN A 50 2.46 -15.98 -9.81
C ASN A 50 2.95 -14.63 -10.37
N GLY A 51 2.20 -14.05 -11.31
CA GLY A 51 2.53 -12.74 -11.90
C GLY A 51 2.47 -11.58 -10.90
N TYR A 52 1.56 -11.61 -9.95
CA TYR A 52 1.40 -10.53 -8.95
C TYR A 52 2.52 -10.51 -7.93
N THR A 53 2.92 -11.68 -7.39
CA THR A 53 4.05 -11.77 -6.45
C THR A 53 5.37 -11.41 -7.12
N ARG A 54 5.53 -11.73 -8.41
CA ARG A 54 6.71 -11.34 -9.19
C ARG A 54 6.74 -9.83 -9.39
N ARG A 55 5.61 -9.27 -9.79
CA ARG A 55 5.45 -7.83 -9.97
C ARG A 55 5.73 -7.06 -8.69
N TRP A 56 5.26 -7.58 -7.55
CA TRP A 56 5.59 -7.02 -6.25
C TRP A 56 7.11 -7.02 -5.99
N GLY A 57 7.79 -8.15 -6.24
CA GLY A 57 9.25 -8.22 -6.08
C GLY A 57 10.01 -7.17 -6.93
N GLU A 58 9.57 -6.95 -8.17
CA GLU A 58 10.11 -5.89 -9.05
C GLU A 58 9.86 -4.50 -8.44
N MET A 59 8.61 -4.21 -8.06
CA MET A 59 8.20 -2.93 -7.48
C MET A 59 8.90 -2.65 -6.16
N TRP A 60 9.08 -3.66 -5.31
CA TRP A 60 9.82 -3.54 -4.06
C TRP A 60 11.30 -3.26 -4.30
N ALA A 61 11.93 -3.91 -5.28
CA ALA A 61 13.32 -3.63 -5.65
C ALA A 61 13.48 -2.22 -6.24
N GLU A 62 12.53 -1.75 -7.06
CA GLU A 62 12.49 -0.38 -7.56
C GLU A 62 12.31 0.63 -6.43
N PHE A 63 11.41 0.33 -5.48
CA PHE A 63 11.19 1.13 -4.28
C PHE A 63 12.49 1.27 -3.47
N LEU A 64 13.20 0.18 -3.19
CA LEU A 64 14.48 0.22 -2.47
C LEU A 64 15.59 0.98 -3.22
N GLN A 65 15.44 1.20 -4.53
CA GLN A 65 16.34 2.02 -5.34
C GLN A 65 15.91 3.50 -5.38
N GLY A 66 14.88 3.90 -4.64
CA GLY A 66 14.34 5.25 -4.63
C GLY A 66 13.60 5.65 -5.91
N LYS A 67 13.18 4.68 -6.73
CA LYS A 67 12.40 4.96 -7.95
C LYS A 67 10.95 5.28 -7.59
N PRO A 68 10.27 6.14 -8.36
CA PRO A 68 8.84 6.37 -8.20
C PRO A 68 8.05 5.10 -8.55
N VAL A 69 7.47 4.45 -7.55
CA VAL A 69 6.65 3.25 -7.75
C VAL A 69 5.17 3.58 -7.56
N MET A 70 4.43 3.57 -8.66
CA MET A 70 2.99 3.80 -8.64
C MET A 70 2.24 2.53 -8.21
N CYS A 71 1.10 2.70 -7.55
CA CYS A 71 0.19 1.60 -7.21
C CYS A 71 0.78 0.49 -6.32
N MET A 72 1.77 0.80 -5.47
CA MET A 72 2.32 -0.18 -4.51
C MET A 72 1.24 -0.80 -3.63
N ALA A 73 0.32 0.00 -3.09
CA ALA A 73 -0.75 -0.51 -2.22
C ALA A 73 -1.68 -1.51 -2.95
N ALA A 74 -1.99 -1.25 -4.22
CA ALA A 74 -2.80 -2.17 -5.02
C ALA A 74 -2.02 -3.46 -5.34
N CYS A 75 -0.74 -3.35 -5.72
CA CYS A 75 0.10 -4.53 -5.96
C CYS A 75 0.27 -5.37 -4.68
N PHE A 76 0.37 -4.72 -3.52
CA PHE A 76 0.42 -5.39 -2.23
C PHE A 76 -0.88 -6.14 -1.93
N GLY A 77 -2.05 -5.56 -2.24
CA GLY A 77 -3.32 -6.27 -2.14
C GLY A 77 -3.36 -7.57 -2.95
N TYR A 78 -2.91 -7.53 -4.20
CA TYR A 78 -2.80 -8.74 -5.02
C TYR A 78 -1.83 -9.80 -4.45
N VAL A 79 -0.82 -9.41 -3.68
CA VAL A 79 0.06 -10.36 -2.96
C VAL A 79 -0.73 -11.04 -1.85
N ILE A 80 -1.48 -10.28 -1.04
CA ILE A 80 -2.32 -10.83 0.02
C ILE A 80 -3.37 -11.78 -0.56
N GLU A 81 -4.08 -11.36 -1.60
CA GLU A 81 -5.04 -12.20 -2.32
C GLU A 81 -4.40 -13.49 -2.84
N THR A 82 -3.21 -13.38 -3.45
CA THR A 82 -2.46 -14.54 -3.93
C THR A 82 -2.12 -15.50 -2.78
N PHE A 83 -1.65 -14.98 -1.65
CA PHE A 83 -1.28 -15.82 -0.52
C PHE A 83 -2.49 -16.53 0.09
N VAL A 84 -3.62 -15.86 0.18
CA VAL A 84 -4.83 -16.46 0.77
C VAL A 84 -5.51 -17.44 -0.18
N SER A 85 -5.40 -17.26 -1.50
CA SER A 85 -6.07 -18.09 -2.52
C SER A 85 -5.24 -19.26 -3.04
N ASP A 86 -3.91 -19.13 -3.12
CA ASP A 86 -3.04 -20.15 -3.70
C ASP A 86 -2.52 -21.12 -2.64
N GLN A 87 -2.93 -22.39 -2.73
CA GLN A 87 -2.53 -23.45 -1.79
C GLN A 87 -1.01 -23.66 -1.69
N ARG A 88 -0.24 -23.24 -2.69
CA ARG A 88 1.23 -23.34 -2.69
C ARG A 88 1.90 -22.26 -1.83
N SER A 89 1.15 -21.25 -1.37
CA SER A 89 1.68 -20.14 -0.57
C SER A 89 2.04 -20.53 0.87
N GLY A 90 1.39 -21.57 1.41
CA GLY A 90 1.44 -21.91 2.84
C GLY A 90 0.56 -21.05 3.75
N PHE A 91 -0.12 -20.04 3.20
CA PHE A 91 -1.05 -19.14 3.91
C PHE A 91 -2.51 -19.34 3.52
N ALA A 92 -2.78 -20.25 2.56
CA ALA A 92 -4.12 -20.45 2.06
C ALA A 92 -5.08 -20.90 3.18
N HIS A 93 -6.30 -20.38 3.10
CA HIS A 93 -7.39 -20.75 3.99
C HIS A 93 -7.72 -22.25 3.86
N ARG A 94 -8.17 -22.87 4.96
CA ARG A 94 -8.71 -24.23 4.92
C ARG A 94 -10.08 -24.26 4.26
N VAL A 95 -10.27 -25.20 3.33
CA VAL A 95 -11.57 -25.48 2.71
C VAL A 95 -12.37 -26.43 3.62
N PRO A 96 -13.63 -26.11 3.97
CA PRO A 96 -14.50 -27.02 4.72
C PRO A 96 -14.79 -28.32 3.97
N ASP A 97 -14.90 -29.44 4.70
CA ASP A 97 -15.16 -30.76 4.11
C ASP A 97 -16.49 -30.77 3.35
N GLY A 98 -16.46 -31.27 2.11
CA GLY A 98 -17.65 -31.30 1.23
C GLY A 98 -17.86 -30.04 0.39
N TYR A 99 -17.00 -29.03 0.54
CA TYR A 99 -17.07 -27.77 -0.19
C TYR A 99 -15.83 -27.56 -1.07
N THR A 100 -15.90 -26.55 -1.92
CA THR A 100 -14.82 -26.03 -2.75
C THR A 100 -14.76 -24.53 -2.57
N VAL A 101 -13.54 -23.97 -2.56
CA VAL A 101 -13.36 -22.53 -2.66
C VAL A 101 -12.70 -22.22 -3.99
N THR A 102 -13.32 -21.34 -4.77
CA THR A 102 -12.77 -20.92 -6.06
C THR A 102 -12.39 -19.46 -6.02
N PRO A 103 -11.15 -19.11 -6.37
CA PRO A 103 -10.73 -17.72 -6.40
C PRO A 103 -11.15 -17.02 -7.69
N GLN A 104 -11.44 -15.72 -7.59
CA GLN A 104 -11.55 -14.79 -8.73
C GLN A 104 -12.61 -15.18 -9.78
N ILE A 105 -13.73 -15.80 -9.38
CA ILE A 105 -14.85 -16.08 -10.30
C ILE A 105 -15.56 -14.77 -10.65
N THR A 106 -15.88 -14.58 -11.94
CA THR A 106 -16.63 -13.42 -12.42
C THR A 106 -18.14 -13.69 -12.41
N HIS A 107 -18.90 -12.79 -11.78
CA HIS A 107 -20.37 -12.77 -11.78
C HIS A 107 -20.87 -11.46 -12.37
N GLY A 108 -21.20 -11.46 -13.66
CA GLY A 108 -21.60 -10.24 -14.37
C GLY A 108 -20.54 -9.13 -14.26
N GLY A 109 -20.89 -8.02 -13.61
CA GLY A 109 -19.99 -6.89 -13.40
C GLY A 109 -19.13 -6.95 -12.12
N THR A 110 -19.19 -8.05 -11.36
CA THR A 110 -18.43 -8.23 -10.12
C THR A 110 -17.55 -9.46 -10.14
N ARG A 111 -16.53 -9.46 -9.27
CA ARG A 111 -15.60 -10.56 -9.09
C ARG A 111 -15.20 -10.65 -7.62
N PRO A 112 -15.89 -11.46 -6.79
CA PRO A 112 -15.43 -11.75 -5.45
C PRO A 112 -14.06 -12.43 -5.48
N ASP A 113 -13.24 -12.17 -4.47
CA ASP A 113 -11.92 -12.80 -4.38
C ASP A 113 -12.00 -14.29 -4.13
N LEU A 114 -12.93 -14.73 -3.28
CA LEU A 114 -13.16 -16.14 -2.96
C LEU A 114 -14.66 -16.47 -2.94
N VAL A 115 -15.02 -17.58 -3.58
CA VAL A 115 -16.39 -18.12 -3.59
C VAL A 115 -16.38 -19.49 -2.92
N LEU A 116 -17.09 -19.61 -1.80
CA LEU A 116 -17.39 -20.90 -1.18
C LEU A 116 -18.60 -21.52 -1.88
N ALA A 117 -18.43 -22.74 -2.40
CA ALA A 117 -19.50 -23.50 -3.04
C ALA A 117 -19.51 -24.95 -2.55
N GLU A 118 -20.69 -25.57 -2.59
CA GLU A 118 -20.80 -27.01 -2.50
C GLU A 118 -20.14 -27.69 -3.70
N LYS A 119 -19.75 -28.96 -3.55
CA LYS A 119 -19.29 -29.78 -4.70
C LYS A 119 -20.32 -29.91 -5.82
N SER A 120 -21.59 -29.66 -5.53
CA SER A 120 -22.67 -29.58 -6.51
C SER A 120 -22.57 -28.36 -7.44
N GLY A 121 -21.73 -27.37 -7.08
CA GLY A 121 -21.61 -26.07 -7.74
C GLY A 121 -22.52 -24.99 -7.15
N ARG A 122 -23.34 -25.30 -6.13
CA ARG A 122 -24.16 -24.29 -5.45
C ARG A 122 -23.29 -23.38 -4.60
N GLU A 123 -23.30 -22.10 -4.90
CA GLU A 123 -22.59 -21.08 -4.14
C GLU A 123 -23.28 -20.83 -2.80
N ILE A 124 -22.45 -20.68 -1.77
CA ILE A 124 -22.85 -20.56 -0.38
C ILE A 124 -22.52 -19.18 0.15
N ALA A 125 -21.31 -18.71 -0.09
CA ALA A 125 -20.84 -17.44 0.43
C ALA A 125 -19.76 -16.83 -0.46
N TRP A 126 -19.75 -15.50 -0.56
CA TRP A 126 -18.69 -14.73 -1.23
C TRP A 126 -17.89 -13.95 -0.20
N VAL A 127 -16.59 -13.79 -0.42
CA VAL A 127 -15.76 -12.92 0.40
C VAL A 127 -14.76 -12.16 -0.44
N ASP A 128 -14.56 -10.91 -0.05
CA ASP A 128 -13.55 -10.03 -0.62
C ASP A 128 -12.43 -9.74 0.38
N LEU A 129 -11.20 -9.53 -0.10
CA LEU A 129 -10.05 -9.19 0.72
C LEU A 129 -9.67 -7.73 0.47
N THR A 130 -9.91 -6.86 1.45
CA THR A 130 -9.78 -5.42 1.24
C THR A 130 -8.87 -4.75 2.26
N ALA A 131 -8.02 -3.82 1.80
CA ALA A 131 -7.25 -2.97 2.69
C ALA A 131 -8.19 -2.10 3.55
N SER A 132 -7.87 -1.92 4.83
CA SER A 132 -8.74 -1.25 5.82
C SER A 132 -9.18 0.18 5.47
N GLN A 133 -8.44 0.90 4.63
CA GLN A 133 -8.78 2.24 4.13
C GLN A 133 -9.58 2.21 2.81
N SER A 134 -9.98 1.03 2.35
CA SER A 134 -10.73 0.79 1.12
C SER A 134 -12.03 0.01 1.36
N VAL A 135 -12.41 -0.17 2.63
CA VAL A 135 -13.67 -0.80 3.04
C VAL A 135 -14.86 -0.15 2.33
N ASP A 136 -15.89 -0.94 2.05
CA ASP A 136 -17.13 -0.53 1.36
C ASP A 136 -16.99 -0.21 -0.15
N HIS A 137 -15.78 -0.12 -0.69
CA HIS A 137 -15.59 0.22 -2.11
C HIS A 137 -16.21 -0.78 -3.09
N ILE A 138 -16.41 -2.03 -2.64
CA ILE A 138 -16.86 -3.14 -3.48
C ILE A 138 -18.38 -3.24 -3.46
N PHE A 139 -19.01 -3.08 -2.30
CA PHE A 139 -20.47 -3.09 -2.17
C PHE A 139 -21.13 -1.91 -2.91
N ALA A 140 -20.46 -0.77 -3.01
CA ALA A 140 -20.96 0.38 -3.75
C ALA A 140 -20.99 0.19 -5.28
N LYS A 141 -20.20 -0.75 -5.83
CA LYS A 141 -20.02 -0.94 -7.28
C LYS A 141 -20.71 -2.19 -7.81
N ALA A 142 -20.87 -3.19 -6.96
CA ALA A 142 -21.37 -4.49 -7.32
C ALA A 142 -22.52 -4.83 -6.38
N ASN A 143 -23.75 -4.91 -6.89
CA ASN A 143 -24.94 -5.26 -6.12
C ASN A 143 -24.90 -6.73 -5.63
N TRP A 144 -24.01 -7.05 -4.67
CA TRP A 144 -23.84 -8.38 -4.08
C TRP A 144 -25.10 -8.87 -3.36
N PRO A 145 -25.86 -8.03 -2.62
CA PRO A 145 -27.11 -8.48 -2.00
C PRO A 145 -28.15 -9.01 -3.00
N GLY A 146 -28.07 -8.59 -4.26
CA GLY A 146 -28.92 -9.11 -5.33
C GLY A 146 -28.42 -10.40 -5.99
N GLN A 147 -27.22 -10.87 -5.66
CA GLN A 147 -26.58 -12.02 -6.30
C GLN A 147 -26.36 -13.19 -5.35
N ILE A 148 -26.04 -12.92 -4.07
CA ILE A 148 -25.79 -13.95 -3.06
C ILE A 148 -26.38 -13.52 -1.72
N SER A 149 -26.91 -14.48 -0.95
CA SER A 149 -27.55 -14.21 0.35
C SER A 149 -26.56 -14.12 1.52
N ILE A 150 -25.31 -14.53 1.33
CA ILE A 150 -24.28 -14.53 2.36
C ILE A 150 -22.98 -14.03 1.76
N PHE A 151 -22.43 -12.97 2.36
CA PHE A 151 -21.18 -12.38 1.89
C PHE A 151 -20.47 -11.63 3.01
N ALA A 152 -19.18 -11.34 2.85
CA ALA A 152 -18.43 -10.51 3.77
C ALA A 152 -17.24 -9.82 3.08
N GLU A 153 -16.66 -8.85 3.78
CA GLU A 153 -15.38 -8.24 3.45
C GLU A 153 -14.40 -8.57 4.58
N VAL A 154 -13.27 -9.20 4.27
CA VAL A 154 -12.20 -9.48 5.23
C VAL A 154 -11.13 -8.43 5.03
N THR A 155 -10.86 -7.68 6.09
CA THR A 155 -9.96 -6.54 6.01
C THR A 155 -8.58 -6.84 6.54
N TYR A 156 -7.57 -6.18 5.97
CA TYR A 156 -6.20 -6.18 6.48
C TYR A 156 -5.66 -4.75 6.55
N PRO A 157 -4.65 -4.46 7.39
CA PRO A 157 -4.13 -3.11 7.50
C PRO A 157 -3.62 -2.58 6.16
N SER A 158 -3.91 -1.33 5.86
CA SER A 158 -3.50 -0.72 4.59
C SER A 158 -1.99 -0.52 4.53
N LEU A 159 -1.41 -0.66 3.34
CA LEU A 159 0.01 -0.33 3.13
C LEU A 159 0.19 1.20 3.20
N ASP A 160 0.59 1.67 4.37
CA ASP A 160 0.89 3.06 4.67
C ASP A 160 2.39 3.30 4.89
N SER A 161 2.77 4.54 5.19
CA SER A 161 4.17 4.93 5.37
C SER A 161 4.83 4.29 6.59
N GLN A 162 4.06 3.90 7.61
CA GLN A 162 4.57 3.19 8.79
C GLN A 162 4.90 1.74 8.43
N ALA A 163 3.99 1.06 7.74
CA ALA A 163 4.21 -0.29 7.21
C ALA A 163 5.42 -0.31 6.26
N LEU A 164 5.53 0.65 5.35
CA LEU A 164 6.69 0.79 4.45
C LEU A 164 8.00 1.02 5.21
N THR A 165 7.97 1.82 6.28
CA THR A 165 9.13 2.03 7.16
C THR A 165 9.57 0.71 7.80
N LEU A 166 8.63 -0.07 8.36
CA LEU A 166 8.92 -1.38 8.92
C LEU A 166 9.45 -2.35 7.86
N MET A 167 8.80 -2.43 6.69
CA MET A 167 9.24 -3.30 5.59
C MET A 167 10.67 -2.98 5.18
N ARG A 168 11.05 -1.70 5.11
CA ARG A 168 12.42 -1.30 4.83
C ARG A 168 13.40 -1.78 5.91
N GLN A 169 13.05 -1.64 7.19
CA GLN A 169 13.85 -2.18 8.30
C GLN A 169 14.00 -3.71 8.19
N ASN A 170 12.99 -4.38 7.65
CA ASN A 170 12.96 -5.81 7.42
C ASN A 170 13.44 -6.25 6.02
N LYS A 171 14.08 -5.37 5.22
CA LYS A 171 14.43 -5.67 3.81
C LYS A 171 15.27 -6.95 3.62
N ASP A 172 16.12 -7.26 4.59
CA ASP A 172 17.01 -8.43 4.59
C ASP A 172 16.46 -9.60 5.41
N ASN A 173 15.27 -9.43 6.01
CA ASN A 173 14.65 -10.46 6.82
C ASN A 173 14.21 -11.64 5.95
N LYS A 174 14.35 -12.86 6.49
CA LYS A 174 14.07 -14.12 5.78
C LYS A 174 12.95 -14.93 6.41
N GLY A 175 12.49 -14.54 7.60
CA GLY A 175 11.46 -15.25 8.35
C GLY A 175 10.37 -14.31 8.85
N THR A 176 9.15 -14.81 8.94
CA THR A 176 8.02 -14.06 9.52
C THR A 176 8.33 -13.71 10.97
N LEU A 177 8.07 -12.46 11.35
CA LEU A 177 8.13 -12.05 12.75
C LEU A 177 7.01 -12.73 13.52
N ASN A 178 7.24 -13.08 14.80
CA ASN A 178 6.11 -13.42 15.66
C ASN A 178 5.27 -12.17 15.95
N GLN A 179 4.03 -12.36 16.40
CA GLN A 179 3.10 -11.25 16.60
C GLN A 179 3.63 -10.18 17.58
N GLN A 180 4.29 -10.60 18.66
CA GLN A 180 4.83 -9.67 19.67
C GLN A 180 5.94 -8.80 19.08
N ASP A 181 6.89 -9.40 18.36
CA ASP A 181 7.97 -8.68 17.68
C ASP A 181 7.43 -7.76 16.58
N PHE A 182 6.41 -8.22 15.86
CA PHE A 182 5.75 -7.42 14.83
C PHE A 182 5.09 -6.17 15.43
N ASP A 183 4.28 -6.33 16.47
CA ASP A 183 3.57 -5.22 17.11
C ASP A 183 4.54 -4.20 17.71
N GLN A 184 5.61 -4.69 18.36
CA GLN A 184 6.66 -3.83 18.91
C GLN A 184 7.37 -3.04 17.80
N ARG A 185 7.79 -3.70 16.72
CA ARG A 185 8.48 -3.02 15.61
C ARG A 185 7.55 -2.09 14.82
N MET A 186 6.28 -2.41 14.69
CA MET A 186 5.29 -1.50 14.09
C MET A 186 5.17 -0.22 14.91
N LYS A 187 5.13 -0.33 16.25
CA LYS A 187 5.12 0.84 17.13
C LYS A 187 6.39 1.68 16.98
N GLU A 188 7.56 1.05 16.96
CA GLU A 188 8.85 1.72 16.75
C GLU A 188 8.93 2.38 15.36
N ALA A 189 8.41 1.73 14.33
CA ALA A 189 8.33 2.28 12.98
C ALA A 189 7.39 3.48 12.92
N ALA A 190 6.26 3.46 13.63
CA ALA A 190 5.35 4.59 13.75
C ALA A 190 6.01 5.79 14.44
N GLU A 191 6.70 5.57 15.57
CA GLU A 191 7.44 6.62 16.28
C GLU A 191 8.58 7.20 15.40
N THR A 192 9.29 6.33 14.69
CA THR A 192 10.33 6.72 13.72
C THR A 192 9.74 7.57 12.61
N TYR A 193 8.63 7.15 12.03
CA TYR A 193 7.92 7.89 10.98
C TYR A 193 7.48 9.27 11.46
N GLU A 194 6.88 9.38 12.65
CA GLU A 194 6.45 10.68 13.19
C GLU A 194 7.62 11.64 13.50
N ARG A 195 8.78 11.10 13.88
CA ARG A 195 10.02 11.89 13.99
C ARG A 195 10.47 12.39 12.62
N LEU A 196 10.61 11.49 11.64
CA LEU A 196 11.01 11.83 10.28
C LEU A 196 10.05 12.84 9.64
N ARG A 197 8.74 12.65 9.81
CA ARG A 197 7.71 13.55 9.28
C ARG A 197 7.85 14.97 9.83
N ARG A 198 8.11 15.14 11.13
CA ARG A 198 8.35 16.47 11.71
C ARG A 198 9.57 17.16 11.12
N GLU A 199 10.63 16.40 10.87
CA GLU A 199 11.85 16.91 10.21
C GLU A 199 11.59 17.24 8.74
N TRP A 200 10.83 16.41 8.02
CA TRP A 200 10.43 16.70 6.64
C TRP A 200 9.62 18.00 6.53
N LEU A 201 8.73 18.25 7.48
CA LEU A 201 7.97 19.49 7.51
C LEU A 201 8.87 20.71 7.77
N SER A 202 9.89 20.61 8.63
CA SER A 202 10.84 21.71 8.82
C SER A 202 11.74 21.93 7.61
N ILE A 203 12.11 20.85 6.90
CA ILE A 203 12.76 20.93 5.58
C ILE A 203 11.82 21.60 4.57
N GLY A 204 10.51 21.34 4.63
CA GLY A 204 9.53 22.02 3.79
C GLY A 204 9.51 23.54 3.94
N GLU A 205 9.69 24.05 5.15
CA GLU A 205 9.72 25.49 5.41
C GLU A 205 10.85 26.18 4.64
N ILE A 206 12.05 25.60 4.66
CA ILE A 206 13.21 26.09 3.90
C ILE A 206 13.07 25.85 2.40
N MET A 207 12.38 24.78 1.98
CA MET A 207 12.09 24.46 0.58
C MET A 207 10.89 25.23 0.01
N SER A 208 10.29 26.13 0.78
CA SER A 208 9.15 26.91 0.34
C SER A 208 9.60 28.03 -0.61
N LEU A 209 8.76 28.35 -1.61
CA LEU A 209 9.05 29.47 -2.51
C LEU A 209 9.26 30.77 -1.73
N LYS A 210 8.57 30.96 -0.60
CA LYS A 210 8.73 32.15 0.25
C LYS A 210 10.19 32.34 0.70
N PHE A 211 10.89 31.26 1.01
CA PHE A 211 12.25 31.29 1.52
C PHE A 211 13.28 31.42 0.38
N LEU A 212 13.09 30.65 -0.70
CA LEU A 212 14.07 30.53 -1.79
C LEU A 212 13.81 31.50 -2.96
N ARG A 213 12.74 32.30 -2.94
CA ARG A 213 12.35 33.16 -4.08
C ARG A 213 13.50 34.04 -4.59
N ASP A 214 14.26 34.61 -3.66
CA ASP A 214 15.30 35.59 -3.98
C ASP A 214 16.57 34.92 -4.52
N GLU A 215 16.74 33.61 -4.29
CA GLU A 215 17.87 32.79 -4.78
C GLU A 215 17.73 32.39 -6.26
N ILE A 216 16.50 32.43 -6.81
CA ILE A 216 16.24 32.11 -8.22
C ILE A 216 16.95 33.09 -9.17
N GLY A 217 17.23 34.33 -8.71
CA GLY A 217 17.98 35.33 -9.48
C GLY A 217 17.30 35.80 -10.77
N ARG A 218 15.97 35.60 -10.92
CA ARG A 218 15.18 35.99 -12.09
C ARG A 218 13.97 36.85 -11.70
N PRO A 219 13.58 37.85 -12.52
CA PRO A 219 12.35 38.62 -12.31
C PRO A 219 11.10 37.72 -12.22
N LEU A 220 10.14 38.11 -11.38
CA LEU A 220 8.87 37.37 -11.22
C LEU A 220 8.06 37.24 -12.53
N ALA A 221 8.19 38.20 -13.45
CA ALA A 221 7.53 38.14 -14.75
C ALA A 221 8.02 36.94 -15.57
N ASP A 222 9.35 36.73 -15.61
CA ASP A 222 9.97 35.63 -16.35
C ASP A 222 9.59 34.28 -15.73
N GLN A 223 9.58 34.17 -14.40
CA GLN A 223 9.17 32.97 -13.67
C GLN A 223 7.68 32.60 -13.84
N ARG A 224 6.84 33.56 -14.23
CA ARG A 224 5.42 33.33 -14.54
C ARG A 224 5.23 32.87 -15.99
N LEU A 225 6.05 33.39 -16.91
CA LEU A 225 6.03 33.02 -18.33
C LEU A 225 6.65 31.63 -18.56
N ASP A 226 7.71 31.30 -17.80
CA ASP A 226 8.36 29.99 -17.84
C ASP A 226 8.37 29.35 -16.44
N PRO A 227 7.38 28.49 -16.14
CA PRO A 227 7.36 27.71 -14.90
C PRO A 227 8.59 26.83 -14.72
N GLY A 228 9.26 26.43 -15.80
CA GLY A 228 10.46 25.59 -15.79
C GLY A 228 11.61 26.19 -15.00
N ILE A 229 11.71 27.52 -14.92
CA ILE A 229 12.72 28.21 -14.11
C ILE A 229 12.58 27.83 -12.63
N ARG A 230 11.36 27.90 -12.09
CA ARG A 230 11.07 27.56 -10.70
C ARG A 230 11.19 26.06 -10.44
N GLN A 231 10.69 25.25 -11.37
CA GLN A 231 10.74 23.79 -11.27
C GLN A 231 12.18 23.26 -11.24
N ASN A 232 13.04 23.78 -12.13
CA ASN A 232 14.46 23.39 -12.18
C ASN A 232 15.21 23.85 -10.93
N HIS A 233 14.95 25.07 -10.45
CA HIS A 233 15.59 25.57 -9.24
C HIS A 233 15.27 24.70 -8.03
N ILE A 234 14.00 24.39 -7.77
CA ILE A 234 13.65 23.54 -6.61
C ILE A 234 14.15 22.10 -6.76
N ALA A 235 14.22 21.55 -7.98
CA ALA A 235 14.82 20.24 -8.20
C ALA A 235 16.32 20.22 -7.86
N GLU A 236 17.03 21.31 -8.16
CA GLU A 236 18.44 21.49 -7.79
C GLU A 236 18.62 21.71 -6.28
N GLU A 237 17.73 22.46 -5.62
CA GLU A 237 17.77 22.60 -4.16
C GLU A 237 17.55 21.27 -3.44
N LEU A 238 16.60 20.47 -3.92
CA LEU A 238 16.42 19.10 -3.42
C LEU A 238 17.66 18.24 -3.68
N ARG A 239 18.31 18.37 -4.84
CA ARG A 239 19.58 17.67 -5.13
C ARG A 239 20.65 18.00 -4.10
N TRP A 240 20.88 19.29 -3.86
CA TRP A 240 21.92 19.76 -2.94
C TRP A 240 21.61 19.37 -1.50
N TYR A 241 20.38 19.62 -1.05
CA TYR A 241 19.98 19.37 0.33
C TYR A 241 20.07 17.89 0.71
N PHE A 242 19.65 16.99 -0.19
CA PHE A 242 19.70 15.55 0.02
C PHE A 242 21.01 14.90 -0.47
N ASN A 243 22.00 15.71 -0.89
CA ASN A 243 23.30 15.28 -1.40
C ASN A 243 23.21 14.18 -2.48
N LEU A 244 22.36 14.41 -3.48
CA LEU A 244 22.11 13.47 -4.56
C LEU A 244 23.12 13.66 -5.71
N PRO A 245 23.52 12.58 -6.40
CA PRO A 245 24.41 12.69 -7.56
C PRO A 245 23.77 13.45 -8.73
N SER A 246 22.44 13.43 -8.83
CA SER A 246 21.65 14.13 -9.84
C SER A 246 20.35 14.62 -9.24
N ALA A 247 19.71 15.60 -9.89
CA ALA A 247 18.40 16.07 -9.45
C ALA A 247 17.37 14.93 -9.48
N PRO A 248 16.36 14.95 -8.58
CA PRO A 248 15.27 13.99 -8.64
C PRO A 248 14.56 14.05 -10.00
N ASP A 249 13.90 12.95 -10.41
CA ASP A 249 13.02 12.97 -11.57
C ASP A 249 11.99 14.09 -11.39
N MET A 250 11.88 14.98 -12.39
CA MET A 250 10.98 16.12 -12.37
C MET A 250 9.52 15.73 -12.13
N LYS A 251 9.11 14.51 -12.52
CA LYS A 251 7.77 13.97 -12.24
C LYS A 251 7.56 13.63 -10.77
N LEU A 252 8.62 13.35 -10.02
CA LEU A 252 8.59 12.99 -8.60
C LEU A 252 8.68 14.21 -7.68
N VAL A 253 9.33 15.30 -8.12
CA VAL A 253 9.48 16.55 -7.35
C VAL A 253 8.16 17.04 -6.71
N PRO A 254 7.01 17.13 -7.43
CA PRO A 254 5.74 17.52 -6.81
C PRO A 254 5.32 16.65 -5.63
N SER A 255 5.58 15.35 -5.71
CA SER A 255 5.25 14.40 -4.64
C SER A 255 6.17 14.60 -3.43
N ILE A 256 7.48 14.80 -3.65
CA ILE A 256 8.46 15.13 -2.60
C ILE A 256 8.04 16.41 -1.89
N LEU A 257 7.74 17.47 -2.64
CA LEU A 257 7.29 18.76 -2.08
C LEU A 257 6.04 18.59 -1.22
N THR A 258 5.06 17.82 -1.70
CA THR A 258 3.83 17.54 -0.93
C THR A 258 4.14 16.82 0.38
N ALA A 259 5.06 15.85 0.37
CA ALA A 259 5.48 15.14 1.57
C ALA A 259 6.26 16.02 2.55
N LEU A 260 7.01 17.01 2.04
CA LEU A 260 7.63 18.07 2.84
C LEU A 260 6.61 19.11 3.36
N GLY A 261 5.33 19.04 2.99
CA GLY A 261 4.32 20.04 3.37
C GLY A 261 4.33 21.31 2.51
N VAL A 262 5.01 21.29 1.36
CA VAL A 262 5.10 22.40 0.41
C VAL A 262 4.11 22.19 -0.73
N GLN A 263 3.29 23.21 -1.02
CA GLN A 263 2.35 23.16 -2.13
C GLN A 263 3.08 23.19 -3.48
N PRO A 264 3.04 22.12 -4.31
CA PRO A 264 3.82 22.05 -5.56
C PRO A 264 3.47 23.14 -6.58
N ALA A 265 2.21 23.59 -6.58
CA ALA A 265 1.73 24.66 -7.47
C ALA A 265 2.49 25.99 -7.25
N SER A 266 2.99 26.26 -6.05
CA SER A 266 3.81 27.44 -5.77
C SER A 266 5.11 27.43 -6.60
N TRP A 267 5.65 26.24 -6.86
CA TRP A 267 6.84 25.99 -7.67
C TRP A 267 6.54 25.78 -9.17
N GLY A 268 5.29 26.01 -9.60
CA GLY A 268 4.89 25.88 -11.00
C GLY A 268 4.48 24.46 -11.43
N PHE A 269 4.40 23.50 -10.50
CA PHE A 269 3.85 22.17 -10.79
C PHE A 269 2.33 22.21 -10.73
N THR A 270 1.69 22.42 -11.89
CA THR A 270 0.23 22.52 -12.01
C THR A 270 -0.32 21.31 -12.78
N THR A 271 -0.78 21.48 -14.02
CA THR A 271 -1.33 20.38 -14.84
C THR A 271 -0.22 19.50 -15.41
N GLY A 272 -0.49 18.19 -15.51
CA GLY A 272 0.42 17.21 -16.12
C GLY A 272 1.45 16.58 -15.17
N PHE A 273 1.45 16.97 -13.89
CA PHE A 273 2.31 16.40 -12.86
C PHE A 273 1.48 15.61 -11.84
N PRO A 274 1.59 14.28 -11.78
CA PRO A 274 0.91 13.51 -10.75
C PRO A 274 1.49 13.84 -9.37
N VAL A 275 0.62 14.03 -8.37
CA VAL A 275 0.99 14.31 -6.98
C VAL A 275 0.54 13.16 -6.10
N SER A 276 1.48 12.57 -5.36
CA SER A 276 1.20 11.53 -4.38
C SER A 276 2.05 11.77 -3.14
N GLN A 277 1.43 12.17 -2.03
CA GLN A 277 2.12 12.33 -0.76
C GLN A 277 2.88 11.06 -0.37
N ARG A 278 2.27 9.87 -0.55
CA ARG A 278 2.90 8.59 -0.24
C ARG A 278 4.17 8.33 -1.06
N ALA A 279 4.17 8.70 -2.35
CA ALA A 279 5.35 8.56 -3.19
C ALA A 279 6.49 9.50 -2.75
N GLY A 280 6.15 10.71 -2.29
CA GLY A 280 7.12 11.65 -1.72
C GLY A 280 7.68 11.17 -0.39
N GLU A 281 6.83 10.73 0.54
CA GLU A 281 7.26 10.21 1.85
C GLU A 281 8.16 8.99 1.69
N THR A 282 7.80 8.08 0.78
CA THR A 282 8.65 6.97 0.34
C THR A 282 10.04 7.43 -0.04
N TRP A 283 10.13 8.38 -0.97
CA TRP A 283 11.41 8.90 -1.46
C TRP A 283 12.23 9.57 -0.33
N LEU A 284 11.56 10.25 0.61
CA LEU A 284 12.22 10.87 1.76
C LEU A 284 12.77 9.86 2.76
N ILE A 285 12.09 8.71 2.95
CA ILE A 285 12.64 7.59 3.73
C ILE A 285 13.91 7.06 3.06
N ASP A 286 13.98 7.06 1.72
CA ASP A 286 15.17 6.66 0.96
C ASP A 286 16.35 7.61 1.05
N ASN A 287 16.05 8.91 1.04
CA ASN A 287 17.04 9.95 0.85
C ASN A 287 17.24 10.80 2.09
N ALA A 288 16.99 10.26 3.28
CA ALA A 288 17.18 10.94 4.56
C ALA A 288 18.49 11.77 4.60
N PRO A 289 18.43 13.09 4.92
CA PRO A 289 19.62 13.95 4.94
C PRO A 289 20.71 13.38 5.84
N GLN A 290 21.99 13.62 5.50
CA GLN A 290 23.13 13.05 6.24
C GLN A 290 23.15 13.38 7.75
N LEU A 291 22.46 14.45 8.18
CA LEU A 291 22.25 14.79 9.59
C LEU A 291 21.56 13.66 10.39
N LEU A 292 20.89 12.71 9.71
CA LEU A 292 20.20 11.57 10.32
C LEU A 292 21.03 10.28 10.40
N LYS A 293 22.28 10.27 9.90
CA LYS A 293 23.16 9.09 9.98
C LYS A 293 24.01 9.03 11.27
N GLN A 294 23.83 9.97 12.19
CA GLN A 294 24.61 10.08 13.44
C GLN A 294 23.78 9.86 14.72
N GLY A 295 22.54 9.38 14.60
CA GLY A 295 21.68 9.00 15.73
C GLY A 295 21.62 7.50 15.95
#